data_AF-A0A4Q1SPZ3-F1
#
_entry.id   AF-A0A4Q1SPZ3-F1
#
_cell.length_a   1.000
_cell.length_b   1.000
_cell.length_c   1.000
_cell.angle_alpha   90.00
_cell.angle_beta   90.00
_cell.angle_gamma   90.00
#
_symmetry.space_group_name_H-M   'P 1'
#
loop_
_entity.id
_entity.type
_entity.pdbx_description
1 polymer ?
#
loop_
_entity_poly.entity_id
_entity_poly.type
_entity_poly.pdbx_seq_one_letter_code
_entity_poly.pdbx_strand_id
1 'polypeptide(L)'
;MYIERARLFLEKLDASEMDRFVRHVIDHFKDAPEDVDERNEYREKIRKNIRNFINGANTSKSNIEAYFAAIDKLPGRDTISVLSGIQLSWQESMLKSALNKIPSKYFKHFDDENIRDEFIKFVRSSLSICYDERKTYFEKNLTTFNQFLEIKKSKK
;
A
#
# COMPACT_ATOMS: atom_id res chain seq x y z
N MET A 1 -2.55 -14.68 -1.15
CA MET A 1 -3.37 -13.48 -0.92
C MET A 1 -2.71 -12.21 -1.46
N TYR A 2 -1.54 -11.77 -0.97
CA TYR A 2 -0.89 -10.54 -1.45
C TYR A 2 -0.42 -10.61 -2.91
N ILE A 3 0.21 -11.73 -3.31
CA ILE A 3 0.60 -11.98 -4.70
C ILE A 3 -0.62 -11.90 -5.63
N GLU A 4 -1.73 -12.49 -5.22
CA GLU A 4 -2.96 -12.51 -6.02
C GLU A 4 -3.56 -11.13 -6.20
N ARG A 5 -3.51 -10.29 -5.16
CA ARG A 5 -3.95 -8.89 -5.25
C ARG A 5 -3.05 -8.06 -6.15
N ALA A 6 -1.74 -8.30 -6.10
CA ALA A 6 -0.82 -7.67 -7.03
C ALA A 6 -1.11 -8.08 -8.48
N ARG A 7 -1.40 -9.36 -8.75
CA ARG A 7 -1.81 -9.83 -10.09
C ARG A 7 -3.06 -9.12 -10.57
N LEU A 8 -4.13 -9.13 -9.77
CA LEU A 8 -5.40 -8.47 -10.10
C LEU A 8 -5.26 -6.96 -10.32
N PHE A 9 -4.32 -6.32 -9.61
CA PHE A 9 -4.02 -4.91 -9.83
C PHE A 9 -3.29 -4.69 -11.15
N LEU A 10 -2.26 -5.48 -11.44
CA LEU A 10 -1.46 -5.36 -12.65
C LEU A 10 -2.28 -5.68 -13.92
N GLU A 11 -3.25 -6.59 -13.80
CA GLU A 11 -4.21 -6.91 -14.87
C GLU A 11 -5.10 -5.72 -15.25
N LYS A 12 -5.38 -4.81 -14.30
CA LYS A 12 -6.24 -3.64 -14.49
C LYS A 12 -5.52 -2.39 -14.98
N LEU A 13 -4.19 -2.44 -15.12
CA LEU A 13 -3.44 -1.32 -15.67
C LEU A 13 -3.79 -1.12 -17.14
N ASP A 14 -4.09 0.13 -17.51
CA ASP A 14 -4.18 0.47 -18.93
C ASP A 14 -2.79 0.43 -19.59
N ALA A 15 -2.75 0.56 -20.92
CA ALA A 15 -1.50 0.49 -21.67
C ALA A 15 -0.48 1.56 -21.24
N SER A 16 -0.92 2.78 -20.88
CA SER A 16 -0.05 3.87 -20.44
C SER A 16 0.49 3.64 -19.04
N GLU A 17 -0.34 3.13 -18.13
CA GLU A 17 0.02 2.81 -16.76
C GLU A 17 0.97 1.61 -16.72
N MET A 18 0.70 0.57 -17.50
CA MET A 18 1.59 -0.57 -17.67
C MET A 18 2.95 -0.13 -18.21
N ASP A 19 2.96 0.83 -19.14
CA ASP A 19 4.20 1.32 -19.71
C ASP A 19 5.07 2.09 -18.70
N ARG A 20 4.44 2.87 -17.83
CA ARG A 20 5.09 3.54 -16.69
C ARG A 20 5.56 2.54 -15.65
N PHE A 21 4.72 1.57 -15.30
CA PHE A 21 5.06 0.51 -14.36
C PHE A 21 6.32 -0.23 -14.80
N VAL A 22 6.40 -0.66 -16.07
CA VAL A 22 7.57 -1.35 -16.63
C VAL A 22 8.83 -0.49 -16.52
N ARG A 23 8.76 0.83 -16.77
CA ARG A 23 9.92 1.72 -16.60
C ARG A 23 10.42 1.70 -15.16
N HIS A 24 9.51 1.84 -14.19
CA HIS A 24 9.90 1.83 -12.78
C HIS A 24 10.43 0.47 -12.31
N VAL A 25 9.95 -0.63 -12.88
CA VAL A 25 10.54 -1.95 -12.63
C VAL A 25 11.98 -2.01 -13.16
N ILE A 26 12.23 -1.50 -14.37
CA ILE A 26 13.58 -1.45 -14.94
C ILE A 26 14.50 -0.57 -14.08
N ASP A 27 14.04 0.62 -13.67
CA ASP A 27 14.81 1.55 -12.84
C ASP A 27 15.15 0.96 -11.45
N HIS A 28 14.42 -0.07 -11.00
CA HIS A 28 14.72 -0.79 -9.77
C HIS A 28 15.93 -1.71 -9.91
N PHE A 29 16.19 -2.22 -11.11
CA PHE A 29 17.34 -3.09 -11.38
C PHE A 29 18.56 -2.26 -11.76
N LYS A 30 19.63 -2.38 -10.97
CA LYS A 30 20.89 -1.67 -11.22
C LYS A 30 21.64 -2.14 -12.47
N ASP A 31 21.26 -3.31 -12.99
CA ASP A 31 21.92 -3.97 -14.13
C ASP A 31 21.15 -3.76 -15.45
N ALA A 32 20.31 -2.73 -15.53
CA ALA A 32 19.61 -2.42 -16.77
C ALA A 32 20.60 -2.01 -17.87
N PRO A 33 20.47 -2.54 -19.11
CA PRO A 33 21.36 -2.17 -20.21
C PRO A 33 21.35 -0.67 -20.49
N GLU A 34 22.52 -0.10 -20.74
CA GLU A 34 22.67 1.31 -21.12
C GLU A 34 22.43 1.53 -22.63
N ASP A 35 22.70 0.51 -23.45
CA ASP A 35 22.43 0.51 -24.89
C ASP A 35 20.92 0.54 -25.18
N VAL A 36 20.51 1.32 -26.19
CA VAL A 36 19.10 1.57 -26.49
C VAL A 36 18.40 0.32 -27.01
N ASP A 37 19.06 -0.45 -27.88
CA ASP A 37 18.48 -1.64 -28.48
C ASP A 37 18.38 -2.77 -27.45
N GLU A 38 19.44 -2.98 -26.66
CA GLU A 38 19.42 -3.93 -25.54
C GLU A 38 18.37 -3.56 -24.48
N ARG A 39 18.19 -2.26 -24.21
CA ARG A 39 17.19 -1.78 -23.25
C ARG A 39 15.77 -2.01 -23.76
N ASN A 40 15.53 -1.92 -25.07
CA ASN A 40 14.24 -2.25 -25.68
C ASN A 40 13.94 -3.75 -25.56
N GLU A 41 14.92 -4.61 -25.83
CA GLU A 41 14.79 -6.07 -25.62
C GLU A 41 14.54 -6.42 -24.14
N TYR A 42 15.29 -5.77 -23.24
CA TYR A 42 15.11 -5.92 -21.80
C TYR A 42 13.71 -5.50 -21.36
N ARG A 43 13.18 -4.41 -21.93
CA ARG A 43 11.82 -3.93 -21.67
C ARG A 43 10.75 -4.94 -22.10
N GLU A 44 10.89 -5.55 -23.26
CA GLU A 44 9.99 -6.62 -23.71
C GLU A 44 10.09 -7.86 -22.82
N LYS A 45 11.29 -8.22 -22.37
CA LYS A 45 11.50 -9.30 -21.40
C LYS A 45 10.78 -9.02 -20.07
N ILE A 46 10.91 -7.81 -19.52
CA ILE A 46 10.20 -7.40 -18.30
C ILE A 46 8.69 -7.45 -18.51
N ARG A 47 8.17 -6.92 -19.64
CA ARG A 47 6.75 -7.03 -19.99
C ARG A 47 6.27 -8.47 -20.04
N LYS A 48 7.03 -9.37 -20.67
CA LYS A 48 6.73 -10.80 -20.73
C LYS A 48 6.70 -11.42 -19.34
N ASN A 49 7.67 -11.10 -18.48
CA ASN A 49 7.71 -11.59 -17.10
C ASN A 49 6.52 -11.12 -16.27
N ILE A 50 6.10 -9.86 -16.43
CA ILE A 50 4.91 -9.32 -15.79
C ILE A 50 3.65 -10.05 -16.27
N ARG A 51 3.48 -10.24 -17.59
CA ARG A 51 2.34 -10.99 -18.14
C ARG A 51 2.30 -12.43 -17.61
N ASN A 52 3.44 -13.12 -17.60
CA ASN A 52 3.53 -14.47 -17.04
C ASN A 52 3.13 -14.48 -15.57
N PHE A 53 3.60 -13.50 -14.80
CA PHE A 53 3.24 -13.35 -13.39
C PHE A 53 1.74 -13.11 -13.18
N ILE A 54 1.12 -12.24 -13.99
CA ILE A 54 -0.34 -12.01 -13.99
C ILE A 54 -1.08 -13.32 -14.25
N ASN A 55 -0.64 -14.10 -15.23
CA ASN A 55 -1.23 -15.39 -15.61
C ASN A 55 -0.94 -16.56 -14.65
N GLY A 56 -0.46 -16.28 -13.44
CA GLY A 56 -0.27 -17.31 -12.42
C GLY A 56 1.13 -17.90 -12.31
N ALA A 57 2.07 -17.52 -13.19
CA ALA A 57 3.44 -18.01 -13.08
C ALA A 57 4.10 -17.51 -11.78
N ASN A 58 4.95 -18.36 -11.20
CA ASN A 58 5.81 -17.96 -10.11
C ASN A 58 6.89 -17.00 -10.64
N THR A 59 7.24 -16.00 -9.85
CA THR A 59 8.31 -15.07 -10.16
C THR A 59 9.30 -15.02 -8.99
N SER A 60 10.52 -14.55 -9.25
CA SER A 60 11.56 -14.46 -8.23
C SER A 60 11.19 -13.43 -7.15
N LYS A 61 11.73 -13.61 -5.94
CA LYS A 61 11.56 -12.65 -4.84
C LYS A 61 11.99 -11.23 -5.25
N SER A 62 13.13 -11.12 -5.93
CA SER A 62 13.66 -9.85 -6.43
C SER A 62 12.69 -9.15 -7.41
N ASN A 63 12.03 -9.92 -8.28
CA ASN A 63 11.00 -9.36 -9.16
C ASN A 63 9.77 -8.89 -8.38
N ILE A 64 9.34 -9.62 -7.35
CA ILE A 64 8.21 -9.20 -6.50
C ILE A 64 8.52 -7.87 -5.80
N GLU A 65 9.72 -7.74 -5.25
CA GLU A 65 10.18 -6.49 -4.62
C GLU A 65 10.20 -5.32 -5.62
N ALA A 66 10.71 -5.55 -6.82
CA ALA A 66 10.68 -4.56 -7.90
C ALA A 66 9.25 -4.16 -8.29
N TYR A 67 8.33 -5.12 -8.34
CA TYR A 67 6.93 -4.85 -8.67
C TYR A 67 6.27 -3.98 -7.59
N PHE A 68 6.47 -4.30 -6.32
CA PHE A 68 5.93 -3.48 -5.22
C PHE A 68 6.55 -2.07 -5.22
N ALA A 69 7.87 -1.97 -5.38
CA ALA A 69 8.53 -0.67 -5.50
C ALA A 69 7.98 0.16 -6.67
N ALA A 70 7.65 -0.48 -7.80
CA ALA A 70 7.07 0.17 -8.96
C ALA A 70 5.60 0.59 -8.76
N ILE A 71 4.82 -0.14 -7.95
CA ILE A 71 3.44 0.24 -7.59
C ILE A 71 3.45 1.59 -6.84
N ASP A 72 4.35 1.77 -5.88
CA ASP A 72 4.49 3.01 -5.09
C ASP A 72 4.93 4.23 -5.93
N LYS A 73 5.36 4.01 -7.17
CA LYS A 73 5.71 5.09 -8.11
C LYS A 73 4.56 5.50 -9.01
N LEU A 74 3.46 4.75 -9.04
CA LEU A 74 2.30 5.10 -9.85
C LEU A 74 1.48 6.21 -9.16
N PRO A 75 0.99 7.22 -9.91
CA PRO A 75 0.23 8.33 -9.32
C PRO A 75 -1.04 7.85 -8.60
N GLY A 76 -1.24 8.31 -7.37
CA GLY A 76 -2.44 8.02 -6.58
C GLY A 76 -2.56 6.56 -6.11
N ARG A 77 -1.46 5.81 -6.13
CA ARG A 77 -1.43 4.39 -5.76
C ARG A 77 -0.28 4.15 -4.80
N ASP A 78 -0.51 3.25 -3.85
CA ASP A 78 0.51 2.75 -2.94
C ASP A 78 0.36 1.24 -2.77
N THR A 79 1.48 0.58 -2.52
CA THR A 79 1.58 -0.87 -2.37
C THR A 79 0.66 -1.38 -1.26
N ILE A 80 0.53 -0.64 -0.16
CA ILE A 80 -0.31 -1.06 0.97
C ILE A 80 -1.78 -1.08 0.57
N SER A 81 -2.26 -0.06 -0.15
CA SER A 81 -3.62 0.00 -0.69
C SER A 81 -3.89 -1.15 -1.68
N VAL A 82 -2.96 -1.39 -2.61
CA VAL A 82 -3.08 -2.49 -3.57
C VAL A 82 -3.11 -3.85 -2.88
N LEU A 83 -2.17 -4.10 -1.97
CA LEU A 83 -2.05 -5.37 -1.26
C LEU A 83 -3.16 -5.60 -0.23
N SER A 84 -3.75 -4.54 0.32
CA SER A 84 -4.87 -4.64 1.26
C SER A 84 -6.22 -4.81 0.57
N GLY A 85 -6.31 -4.57 -0.76
CA GLY A 85 -7.56 -4.67 -1.52
C GLY A 85 -8.62 -3.66 -1.10
N ILE A 86 -8.22 -2.71 -0.25
CA ILE A 86 -9.04 -1.62 0.28
C ILE A 86 -8.29 -0.38 -0.20
N GLN A 87 -8.95 0.43 -1.01
CA GLN A 87 -8.44 1.75 -1.35
C GLN A 87 -8.58 2.59 -0.08
N LEU A 88 -7.53 2.60 0.74
CA LEU A 88 -7.53 3.39 1.96
C LEU A 88 -7.42 4.84 1.51
N SER A 89 -8.38 5.65 1.95
CA SER A 89 -8.23 7.09 1.87
C SER A 89 -6.93 7.50 2.56
N TRP A 90 -6.32 8.61 2.14
CA TRP A 90 -5.13 9.14 2.80
C TRP A 90 -5.35 9.33 4.32
N GLN A 91 -6.60 9.63 4.71
CA GLN A 91 -7.11 9.69 6.07
C GLN A 91 -6.99 8.35 6.82
N GLU A 92 -7.42 7.25 6.21
CA GLU A 92 -7.29 5.90 6.79
C GLU A 92 -5.84 5.43 6.83
N SER A 93 -5.03 5.81 5.85
CA SER A 93 -3.58 5.58 5.84
C SER A 93 -2.88 6.36 6.97
N MET A 94 -3.29 7.61 7.21
CA MET A 94 -2.81 8.40 8.35
C MET A 94 -3.21 7.77 9.69
N LEU A 95 -4.47 7.36 9.87
CA LEU A 95 -4.94 6.69 11.08
C LEU A 95 -4.16 5.40 11.37
N LYS A 96 -3.89 4.59 10.34
CA LYS A 96 -3.04 3.40 10.47
C LYS A 96 -1.59 3.75 10.81
N SER A 97 -1.06 4.85 10.27
CA SER A 97 0.28 5.33 10.63
C SER A 97 0.34 5.87 12.06
N ALA A 98 -0.75 6.48 12.56
CA ALA A 98 -0.88 7.02 13.90
C ALA A 98 -1.02 5.94 14.99
N LEU A 99 -1.42 4.72 14.61
CA LEU A 99 -1.35 3.55 15.49
C LEU A 99 0.10 3.12 15.80
N ASN A 100 1.07 3.60 15.02
CA ASN A 100 2.49 3.55 15.36
C ASN A 100 2.96 4.94 15.81
N LYS A 101 4.00 5.00 16.64
CA LYS A 101 4.61 6.28 17.03
C LYS A 101 5.00 7.05 15.75
N ILE A 102 4.43 8.24 15.59
CA ILE A 102 4.83 9.17 14.52
C ILE A 102 6.35 9.40 14.64
N PRO A 103 7.14 9.11 13.60
CA PRO A 103 8.59 9.32 13.64
C PRO A 103 8.91 10.78 13.93
N SER A 104 9.85 11.03 14.86
CA SER A 104 10.21 12.37 15.33
C SER A 104 10.63 13.35 14.24
N LYS A 105 11.15 12.84 13.10
CA LYS A 105 11.49 13.66 11.93
C LYS A 105 10.30 14.41 11.35
N TYR A 106 9.06 13.94 11.56
CA TYR A 106 7.85 14.58 11.06
C TYR A 106 7.24 15.58 12.05
N PHE A 107 7.73 15.67 13.30
CA PHE A 107 7.19 16.60 14.29
C PHE A 107 7.34 18.06 13.89
N LYS A 108 8.40 18.38 13.14
CA LYS A 108 8.64 19.74 12.63
C LYS A 108 7.57 20.24 11.66
N HIS A 109 6.79 19.33 11.04
CA HIS A 109 5.68 19.72 10.18
C HIS A 109 4.44 20.17 10.94
N PHE A 110 4.35 19.89 12.24
CA PHE A 110 3.29 20.43 13.11
C PHE A 110 3.59 21.84 13.63
N ASP A 111 4.78 22.38 13.34
CA ASP A 111 5.09 23.79 13.56
C ASP A 111 4.40 24.68 12.53
N ASP A 112 4.00 24.12 11.38
CA ASP A 112 3.13 24.79 10.41
C ASP A 112 1.68 24.76 10.92
N GLU A 113 1.14 25.96 11.14
CA GLU A 113 -0.17 26.19 11.72
C GLU A 113 -1.30 25.60 10.87
N ASN A 114 -1.17 25.62 9.53
CA ASN A 114 -2.18 25.04 8.64
C ASN A 114 -2.21 23.51 8.73
N ILE A 115 -1.03 22.89 8.81
CA ILE A 115 -0.90 21.42 8.94
C ILE A 115 -1.43 20.96 10.29
N ARG A 116 -1.13 21.72 11.34
CA ARG A 116 -1.63 21.46 12.70
C ARG A 116 -3.16 21.55 12.76
N ASP A 117 -3.75 22.58 12.17
CA ASP A 117 -5.19 22.78 12.20
C ASP A 117 -5.95 21.70 11.41
N GLU A 118 -5.42 21.28 10.25
CA GLU A 118 -5.99 20.16 9.49
C GLU A 118 -5.87 18.83 10.24
N PHE A 119 -4.76 18.59 10.94
CA PHE A 119 -4.63 17.40 11.77
C PHE A 119 -5.59 17.41 12.96
N ILE A 120 -5.78 18.56 13.63
CA ILE A 120 -6.74 18.70 14.72
C ILE A 120 -8.18 18.47 14.23
N LYS A 121 -8.55 19.04 13.07
CA LYS A 121 -9.85 18.79 12.43
C LYS A 121 -10.02 17.30 12.13
N PHE A 122 -9.01 16.66 11.56
CA PHE A 122 -9.03 15.23 11.26
C PHE A 122 -9.25 14.37 12.52
N VAL A 123 -8.54 14.65 13.61
CA VAL A 123 -8.73 13.95 14.89
C VAL A 123 -10.13 14.20 15.44
N ARG A 124 -10.64 15.43 15.39
CA ARG A 124 -11.99 15.77 15.84
C ARG A 124 -13.08 15.08 15.03
N SER A 125 -12.96 15.06 13.70
CA SER A 125 -13.87 14.35 12.80
C SER A 125 -13.83 12.84 13.00
N SER A 126 -12.63 12.28 13.25
CA SER A 126 -12.49 10.86 13.56
C SER A 126 -13.14 10.51 14.90
N LEU A 127 -12.98 11.36 15.91
CA LEU A 127 -13.62 11.19 17.21
C LEU A 127 -15.15 11.40 17.14
N SER A 128 -15.64 12.35 16.33
CA SER A 128 -17.07 12.57 16.14
C SER A 128 -17.73 11.41 15.42
N ILE A 129 -17.07 10.81 14.42
CA ILE A 129 -17.54 9.57 13.75
C ILE A 129 -17.60 8.38 14.72
N CYS A 130 -16.65 8.31 15.67
CA CYS A 130 -16.71 7.32 16.75
C CYS A 130 -17.83 7.60 17.76
N TYR A 131 -18.23 8.86 17.94
CA TYR A 131 -19.25 9.28 18.91
C TYR A 131 -20.68 9.14 18.39
N ASP A 132 -20.96 9.44 17.11
CA ASP A 132 -22.35 9.73 16.71
C ASP A 132 -23.19 8.56 16.18
N GLU A 133 -22.68 7.54 15.46
CA GLU A 133 -23.62 6.53 14.88
C GLU A 133 -23.10 5.09 14.86
N ARG A 134 -21.87 4.83 15.31
CA ARG A 134 -21.30 3.48 15.34
C ARG A 134 -20.75 3.05 16.69
N LYS A 135 -21.05 3.79 17.76
CA LYS A 135 -20.62 3.45 19.12
C LYS A 135 -20.97 2.01 19.48
N THR A 136 -22.19 1.58 19.19
CA THR A 136 -22.65 0.20 19.43
C THR A 136 -21.88 -0.83 18.59
N TYR A 137 -21.53 -0.48 17.35
CA TYR A 137 -20.79 -1.36 16.45
C TYR A 137 -19.31 -1.47 16.84
N PHE A 138 -18.71 -0.35 17.27
CA PHE A 138 -17.36 -0.28 17.80
C PHE A 138 -17.25 -1.01 19.15
N GLU A 139 -18.17 -0.79 20.08
CA GLU A 139 -18.24 -1.52 21.36
C GLU A 139 -18.42 -3.02 21.15
N LYS A 140 -19.27 -3.43 20.19
CA LYS A 140 -19.42 -4.84 19.82
C LYS A 140 -18.11 -5.42 19.29
N ASN A 141 -17.44 -4.74 18.36
CA ASN A 141 -16.17 -5.20 17.80
C ASN A 141 -15.04 -5.22 18.84
N LEU A 142 -14.99 -4.23 19.72
CA LEU A 142 -14.02 -4.15 20.81
C LEU A 142 -14.26 -5.26 21.85
N THR A 143 -15.52 -5.56 22.16
CA THR A 143 -15.90 -6.69 23.03
C THR A 143 -15.50 -8.02 22.40
N THR A 144 -15.80 -8.24 21.12
CA THR A 144 -15.38 -9.43 20.38
C THR A 144 -13.86 -9.57 20.32
N PHE A 145 -13.14 -8.46 20.13
CA PHE A 145 -11.68 -8.43 20.11
C PHE A 145 -11.08 -8.74 21.49
N ASN A 146 -11.63 -8.18 22.57
CA ASN A 146 -11.19 -8.46 23.93
C ASN A 146 -11.48 -9.91 24.34
N GLN A 147 -12.65 -10.46 23.98
CA GLN A 147 -12.96 -11.88 24.17
C GLN A 147 -11.99 -12.79 23.39
N PHE A 148 -11.65 -12.43 22.15
CA PHE A 148 -10.65 -13.15 21.37
C PHE A 148 -9.27 -13.15 22.05
N LEU A 149 -8.87 -12.02 22.66
CA LEU A 149 -7.63 -11.94 23.44
C LEU A 149 -7.67 -12.79 24.71
N GLU A 150 -8.83 -12.92 25.36
CA GLU A 150 -9.02 -13.76 26.54
C GLU A 150 -9.11 -15.27 26.22
N ILE A 151 -9.52 -15.66 25.01
CA ILE A 151 -9.53 -17.06 24.55
C ILE A 151 -8.11 -17.64 24.38
N LYS A 152 -7.07 -16.80 24.32
CA LYS A 152 -5.66 -17.24 24.39
C LYS A 152 -5.12 -17.41 25.81
N LYS A 153 -5.87 -17.07 26.87
CA LYS A 153 -5.55 -17.56 28.23
C LYS A 153 -6.10 -18.98 28.38
N SER A 154 -5.56 -19.91 27.60
CA SER A 154 -5.81 -21.32 27.84
C SER A 154 -5.18 -21.72 29.17
N LYS A 155 -6.04 -22.08 30.11
CA LYS A 155 -5.98 -23.26 30.98
C LYS A 155 -4.58 -23.58 31.53
N LYS A 156 -4.39 -23.29 32.83
CA LYS A 156 -3.44 -24.02 33.67
C LYS A 156 -3.65 -25.53 33.52
#